data_AF-A0A9R0S984-F1
#
_entry.id   AF-A0A9R0S984-F1
#
_cell.length_a   1.000
_cell.length_b   1.000
_cell.length_c   1.000
_cell.angle_alpha   90.00
_cell.angle_beta   90.00
_cell.angle_gamma   90.00
#
_symmetry.space_group_name_H-M   'P 1'
#
loop_
_entity.id
_entity.type
_entity.pdbx_description
1 polymer ?
#
loop_
_entity_poly.entity_id
_entity_poly.type
_entity_poly.pdbx_seq_one_letter_code
_entity_poly.pdbx_strand_id
1 'polypeptide(L)'
;MAISTLANPAWAVKSLWCLLGPGGLGPAIFLCGRVVDKSWNINSSFSGVVVLAVSCHESYLVRILNSYNTGLALITTKEALLWTDGRYFLQATNQLSDRWRLMRMGEDPPVEVWIADNLSDEAVIGIDSWCISVDSAQRYEQAFLKKNQMLFQLSSDLVDEVWKDRPPNDATPVIVHPVEFAGCSVAQKMKQLREKLQHEKASGIIITALDEVAWLYNVRGNDVHYSPVVHSYAIVTLHGAFFYVDKRKVTTEVKNYMSESGIDIREYDMVQLDVSLLASGQLKGSAVNGSLHMEKDINVAEHSKIWIDSNSCCLALYSKLRPDQALMLQSPIALPKAVKNPMELTGLRKAHIRDGAAVVQYLAWLDNQDLTSRVLSRLPLPPCMGTPARDPSDAVAPLHAPILQFLPFSQPKSLLTGLNGRGCYPPCPF
;
A
#
# COMPACT_ATOMS: atom_id res chain seq x y z
N MET A 1 53.11 -19.69 11.86
CA MET A 1 52.84 -20.99 11.18
C MET A 1 51.34 -21.12 11.09
N ALA A 2 50.72 -20.57 10.05
CA ALA A 2 50.46 -21.17 8.73
C ALA A 2 49.22 -22.09 8.71
N ILE A 3 48.15 -21.56 8.09
CA ILE A 3 47.07 -22.22 7.31
C ILE A 3 46.01 -22.97 8.17
N SER A 4 44.68 -22.74 8.10
CA SER A 4 43.78 -22.65 6.93
C SER A 4 42.47 -21.86 7.20
N THR A 5 42.15 -20.96 6.25
CA THR A 5 40.88 -20.69 5.54
C THR A 5 39.51 -21.23 6.02
N LEU A 6 38.47 -20.42 5.74
CA LEU A 6 36.99 -20.64 5.67
C LEU A 6 36.23 -20.11 6.91
N ALA A 7 35.21 -19.25 6.85
CA ALA A 7 34.33 -18.80 5.77
C ALA A 7 33.95 -17.31 6.00
N ASN A 8 33.75 -16.58 4.90
CA ASN A 8 33.52 -15.14 4.85
C ASN A 8 32.04 -14.85 4.54
N PRO A 9 31.27 -14.10 5.34
CA PRO A 9 29.86 -13.84 5.07
C PRO A 9 29.69 -12.64 4.12
N ALA A 10 30.27 -12.71 2.91
CA ALA A 10 30.12 -11.71 1.85
C ALA A 10 28.87 -11.93 0.96
N TRP A 11 27.97 -12.81 1.39
CA TRP A 11 26.97 -13.45 0.53
C TRP A 11 25.57 -12.84 0.60
N ALA A 12 25.14 -12.35 1.75
CA ALA A 12 23.82 -11.74 1.93
C ALA A 12 23.65 -10.49 1.05
N VAL A 13 24.74 -9.78 0.74
CA VAL A 13 24.74 -8.56 -0.07
C VAL A 13 24.93 -8.84 -1.57
N LYS A 14 25.60 -9.95 -1.95
CA LYS A 14 25.83 -10.31 -3.37
C LYS A 14 24.60 -10.89 -4.08
N SER A 15 23.65 -11.45 -3.34
CA SER A 15 22.41 -11.98 -3.91
C SER A 15 21.53 -10.90 -4.56
N LEU A 16 21.75 -9.62 -4.24
CA LEU A 16 21.06 -8.48 -4.84
C LEU A 16 21.56 -8.08 -6.25
N TRP A 17 22.70 -8.60 -6.72
CA TRP A 17 23.46 -7.97 -7.82
C TRP A 17 23.52 -8.74 -9.15
N CYS A 18 22.65 -9.72 -9.39
CA CYS A 18 22.65 -10.51 -10.65
C CYS A 18 21.41 -10.25 -11.52
N LEU A 19 21.22 -9.01 -11.97
CA LEU A 19 20.23 -8.64 -13.00
C LEU A 19 20.85 -7.73 -14.06
N LEU A 20 21.90 -8.19 -14.76
CA LEU A 20 22.38 -7.55 -15.99
C LEU A 20 22.92 -8.60 -16.97
N GLY A 21 22.21 -8.80 -18.08
CA GLY A 21 22.64 -9.54 -19.27
C GLY A 21 22.18 -8.80 -20.54
N PRO A 22 22.95 -8.81 -21.65
CA PRO A 22 22.97 -7.72 -22.62
C PRO A 22 21.98 -7.87 -23.79
N GLY A 23 21.35 -6.74 -24.15
CA GLY A 23 20.93 -6.43 -25.53
C GLY A 23 19.46 -6.60 -25.89
N GLY A 24 18.79 -5.50 -26.29
CA GLY A 24 17.57 -5.56 -27.13
C GLY A 24 16.49 -4.50 -26.92
N LEU A 25 16.78 -3.23 -27.25
CA LEU A 25 15.90 -2.11 -27.66
C LEU A 25 14.39 -2.11 -27.29
N GLY A 26 14.03 -1.26 -26.31
CA GLY A 26 12.68 -0.77 -25.93
C GLY A 26 12.81 0.36 -24.90
N PRO A 27 11.86 1.31 -24.75
CA PRO A 27 12.15 2.74 -24.57
C PRO A 27 12.88 3.10 -23.25
N ALA A 28 14.07 3.70 -23.44
CA ALA A 28 14.87 4.54 -22.54
C ALA A 28 14.82 4.25 -21.02
N ILE A 29 15.70 3.34 -20.57
CA ILE A 29 16.16 3.25 -19.18
C ILE A 29 17.57 3.84 -19.12
N PHE A 30 17.74 4.90 -18.33
CA PHE A 30 19.05 5.50 -18.08
C PHE A 30 19.90 4.57 -17.19
N LEU A 31 21.09 4.24 -17.69
CA LEU A 31 22.15 3.45 -17.06
C LEU A 31 23.32 4.38 -16.66
N CYS A 32 23.85 4.24 -15.44
CA CYS A 32 25.24 4.58 -15.06
C CYS A 32 25.45 4.11 -13.59
N GLY A 33 26.48 3.40 -13.11
CA GLY A 33 27.78 3.01 -13.63
C GLY A 33 28.94 3.51 -12.73
N ARG A 34 29.31 2.81 -11.64
CA ARG A 34 30.73 2.54 -11.23
C ARG A 34 30.86 1.83 -9.87
N VAL A 35 31.80 0.88 -9.84
CA VAL A 35 32.27 0.06 -8.71
C VAL A 35 33.12 0.88 -7.73
N VAL A 36 32.89 0.73 -6.42
CA VAL A 36 33.92 0.92 -5.38
C VAL A 36 33.75 -0.14 -4.30
N ASP A 37 34.80 -0.92 -4.12
CA ASP A 37 34.96 -2.10 -3.28
C ASP A 37 35.27 -1.70 -1.83
N LYS A 38 34.39 -2.01 -0.87
CA LYS A 38 34.70 -2.00 0.58
C LYS A 38 33.88 -3.07 1.32
N SER A 39 34.61 -4.05 1.86
CA SER A 39 34.15 -5.16 2.70
C SER A 39 33.56 -4.69 4.04
N TRP A 40 32.43 -5.27 4.45
CA TRP A 40 31.86 -5.14 5.80
C TRP A 40 32.08 -6.42 6.61
N ASN A 41 32.45 -6.24 7.88
CA ASN A 41 32.69 -7.28 8.87
C ASN A 41 31.45 -7.36 9.78
N ILE A 42 30.61 -8.38 9.60
CA ILE A 42 29.52 -8.68 10.54
C ILE A 42 30.14 -9.48 11.69
N ASN A 43 30.08 -8.93 12.91
CA ASN A 43 30.56 -9.62 14.11
C ASN A 43 29.90 -11.00 14.23
N SER A 44 30.72 -12.02 14.43
CA SER A 44 30.42 -13.45 14.44
C SER A 44 29.61 -13.93 15.66
N SER A 45 28.75 -13.09 16.23
CA SER A 45 27.97 -13.41 17.44
C SER A 45 26.47 -13.65 17.17
N PHE A 46 25.99 -13.43 15.94
CA PHE A 46 24.60 -13.64 15.56
C PHE A 46 24.51 -14.61 14.38
N SER A 47 24.65 -15.90 14.66
CA SER A 47 24.26 -16.96 13.72
C SER A 47 22.73 -17.06 13.69
N GLY A 48 22.07 -16.43 12.70
CA GLY A 48 20.65 -16.71 12.44
C GLY A 48 19.73 -15.52 12.13
N VAL A 49 20.24 -14.34 11.74
CA VAL A 49 19.37 -13.22 11.34
C VAL A 49 18.67 -13.55 10.02
N VAL A 50 17.35 -13.69 10.08
CA VAL A 50 16.46 -13.84 8.92
C VAL A 50 15.71 -12.53 8.73
N VAL A 51 15.69 -12.00 7.53
CA VAL A 51 15.01 -10.73 7.23
C VAL A 51 13.70 -11.04 6.53
N LEU A 52 12.59 -10.71 7.17
CA LEU A 52 11.27 -10.77 6.58
C LEU A 52 10.96 -9.38 6.02
N ALA A 53 11.02 -9.27 4.69
CA ALA A 53 10.69 -8.05 3.97
C ALA A 53 9.21 -8.12 3.58
N VAL A 54 8.39 -7.39 4.34
CA VAL A 54 6.97 -7.21 4.03
C VAL A 54 6.82 -6.01 3.12
N SER A 55 5.98 -6.15 2.10
CA SER A 55 5.70 -5.10 1.12
C SER A 55 5.13 -3.85 1.79
N CYS A 56 5.79 -2.71 1.61
CA CYS A 56 5.10 -1.42 1.56
C CYS A 56 5.63 -0.63 0.35
N HIS A 57 4.84 -0.69 -0.72
CA HIS A 57 4.73 0.18 -1.91
C HIS A 57 5.97 0.72 -2.66
N GLU A 58 7.18 0.66 -2.13
CA GLU A 58 8.36 1.27 -2.75
C GLU A 58 9.63 0.43 -2.67
N SER A 59 9.73 -0.70 -1.97
CA SER A 59 11.01 -1.42 -1.85
C SER A 59 11.48 -2.04 -3.19
N TYR A 60 12.77 -1.95 -3.54
CA TYR A 60 13.37 -2.49 -4.79
C TYR A 60 13.10 -3.98 -5.02
N LEU A 61 13.02 -4.79 -3.95
CA LEU A 61 12.63 -6.20 -4.01
C LEU A 61 11.23 -6.39 -4.63
N VAL A 62 10.33 -5.41 -4.44
CA VAL A 62 8.99 -5.37 -5.03
C VAL A 62 9.02 -4.79 -6.44
N ARG A 63 10.04 -3.99 -6.81
CA ARG A 63 10.22 -3.47 -8.18
C ARG A 63 10.64 -4.54 -9.20
N ILE A 64 11.12 -5.70 -8.74
CA ILE A 64 11.27 -6.92 -9.55
C ILE A 64 9.89 -7.48 -9.97
N LEU A 65 8.83 -7.10 -9.24
CA LEU A 65 7.48 -7.62 -9.31
C LEU A 65 6.49 -6.47 -9.59
N ASN A 66 6.67 -5.76 -10.71
CA ASN A 66 5.91 -4.56 -11.14
C ASN A 66 4.36 -4.68 -11.24
N SER A 67 3.69 -5.64 -10.59
CA SER A 67 2.23 -5.81 -10.67
C SER A 67 1.56 -6.52 -9.49
N TYR A 68 2.26 -6.80 -8.39
CA TYR A 68 1.71 -7.63 -7.32
C TYR A 68 1.10 -6.74 -6.25
N ASN A 69 -0.23 -6.81 -6.13
CA ASN A 69 -0.97 -6.24 -5.01
C ASN A 69 -0.82 -7.13 -3.74
N THR A 70 -0.08 -8.23 -3.82
CA THR A 70 0.10 -9.21 -2.73
C THR A 70 1.43 -9.93 -2.91
N GLY A 71 2.31 -9.82 -1.92
CA GLY A 71 3.63 -10.44 -1.95
C GLY A 71 4.35 -10.29 -0.61
N LEU A 72 4.93 -11.38 -0.09
CA LEU A 72 5.76 -11.36 1.12
C LEU A 72 7.07 -12.07 0.84
N ALA A 73 8.19 -11.40 1.09
CA ALA A 73 9.52 -11.95 0.88
C ALA A 73 10.16 -12.35 2.21
N LEU A 74 10.78 -13.53 2.24
CA LEU A 74 11.60 -14.01 3.35
C LEU A 74 13.01 -14.29 2.85
N ILE A 75 13.98 -13.62 3.43
CA ILE A 75 15.39 -13.81 3.10
C ILE A 75 16.07 -14.48 4.29
N THR A 76 16.51 -15.70 4.07
CA THR A 76 17.34 -16.43 5.04
C THR A 76 18.80 -16.41 4.61
N THR A 77 19.66 -16.81 5.52
CA THR A 77 21.05 -17.16 5.20
C THR A 77 21.11 -18.49 4.44
N LYS A 78 20.28 -18.78 3.44
CA LYS A 78 20.34 -20.03 2.64
C LYS A 78 19.51 -19.92 1.37
N GLU A 79 18.33 -19.31 1.49
CA GLU A 79 17.32 -19.22 0.44
C GLU A 79 16.52 -17.92 0.54
N ALA A 80 15.99 -17.48 -0.61
CA ALA A 80 15.05 -16.38 -0.73
C ALA A 80 13.70 -16.94 -1.15
N LEU A 81 12.64 -16.62 -0.42
CA LEU A 81 11.29 -17.14 -0.66
C LEU A 81 10.32 -15.99 -0.90
N LEU A 82 9.35 -16.19 -1.79
CA LEU A 82 8.28 -15.25 -2.06
C LEU A 82 6.91 -15.94 -1.91
N TRP A 83 6.11 -15.51 -0.95
CA TRP A 83 4.69 -15.88 -0.88
C TRP A 83 3.84 -14.93 -1.72
N THR A 84 2.96 -15.47 -2.55
CA THR A 84 1.93 -14.72 -3.29
C THR A 84 0.71 -15.60 -3.51
N ASP A 85 -0.42 -15.03 -3.91
CA ASP A 85 -1.65 -15.78 -4.21
C ASP A 85 -1.75 -16.25 -5.68
N GLY A 86 -2.78 -17.03 -5.97
CA GLY A 86 -2.99 -17.72 -7.26
C GLY A 86 -3.08 -16.81 -8.49
N ARG A 87 -3.43 -15.53 -8.34
CA ARG A 87 -3.45 -14.56 -9.47
C ARG A 87 -2.07 -14.38 -10.09
N TYR A 88 -1.04 -14.71 -9.34
CA TYR A 88 0.31 -14.25 -9.50
C TYR A 88 1.33 -15.37 -9.66
N PHE A 89 0.92 -16.65 -9.57
CA PHE A 89 1.82 -17.80 -9.67
C PHE A 89 2.60 -17.83 -10.99
N LEU A 90 1.90 -17.70 -12.12
CA LEU A 90 2.54 -17.73 -13.44
C LEU A 90 3.47 -16.53 -13.64
N GLN A 91 3.01 -15.34 -13.25
CA GLN A 91 3.84 -14.14 -13.32
C GLN A 91 5.09 -14.31 -12.45
N ALA A 92 4.96 -14.88 -11.24
CA ALA A 92 6.09 -14.99 -10.30
C ALA A 92 7.10 -15.99 -10.83
N THR A 93 6.62 -17.12 -11.35
CA THR A 93 7.48 -18.12 -11.99
C THR A 93 8.27 -17.54 -13.17
N ASN A 94 7.69 -16.59 -13.92
CA ASN A 94 8.36 -15.96 -15.06
C ASN A 94 9.32 -14.83 -14.67
N GLN A 95 9.09 -14.13 -13.56
CA GLN A 95 9.87 -12.96 -13.14
C GLN A 95 10.96 -13.28 -12.11
N LEU A 96 10.78 -14.34 -11.33
CA LEU A 96 11.74 -14.76 -10.33
C LEU A 96 12.93 -15.49 -10.99
N SER A 97 14.15 -15.16 -10.54
CA SER A 97 15.33 -15.94 -10.88
C SER A 97 15.33 -17.29 -10.15
N ASP A 98 16.18 -18.21 -10.60
CA ASP A 98 16.47 -19.50 -9.96
C ASP A 98 16.86 -19.43 -8.47
N ARG A 99 17.34 -18.28 -8.00
CA ARG A 99 17.65 -18.02 -6.57
C ARG A 99 16.43 -17.88 -5.66
N TRP A 100 15.26 -17.66 -6.23
CA TRP A 100 14.02 -17.46 -5.47
C TRP A 100 13.16 -18.71 -5.53
N ARG A 101 12.57 -19.07 -4.39
CA ARG A 101 11.52 -20.07 -4.31
C ARG A 101 10.16 -19.41 -4.19
N LEU A 102 9.29 -19.67 -5.16
CA LEU A 102 7.89 -19.29 -5.07
C LEU A 102 7.18 -20.18 -4.05
N MET A 103 6.48 -19.55 -3.12
CA MET A 103 5.60 -20.17 -2.13
C MET A 103 4.15 -19.79 -2.48
N ARG A 104 3.33 -20.77 -2.80
CA ARG A 104 1.97 -20.59 -3.31
C ARG A 104 0.98 -20.50 -2.15
N MET A 105 0.49 -19.29 -1.85
CA MET A 105 -0.49 -19.10 -0.76
C MET A 105 -1.74 -19.95 -1.00
N GLY A 106 -2.17 -20.68 0.03
CA GLY A 106 -3.30 -21.61 -0.03
C GLY A 106 -2.92 -23.05 -0.42
N GLU A 107 -1.70 -23.27 -0.94
CA GLU A 107 -1.15 -24.60 -1.22
C GLU A 107 0.04 -24.92 -0.31
N ASP A 108 0.98 -23.98 -0.17
CA ASP A 108 2.17 -24.10 0.67
C ASP A 108 1.91 -23.57 2.09
N PRO A 109 2.73 -23.97 3.09
CA PRO A 109 2.59 -23.47 4.46
C PRO A 109 2.64 -21.94 4.51
N PRO A 110 1.81 -21.31 5.37
CA PRO A 110 1.93 -19.88 5.67
C PRO A 110 3.33 -19.53 6.17
N VAL A 111 3.76 -18.28 5.96
CA VAL A 111 5.14 -17.85 6.28
C VAL A 111 5.50 -18.09 7.73
N GLU A 112 4.57 -17.85 8.66
CA GLU A 112 4.77 -18.04 10.09
C GLU A 112 4.98 -19.50 10.48
N VAL A 113 4.26 -20.41 9.83
CA VAL A 113 4.41 -21.86 10.02
C VAL A 113 5.72 -22.32 9.40
N TRP A 114 6.04 -21.84 8.19
CA TRP A 114 7.28 -22.19 7.51
C TRP A 114 8.51 -21.76 8.33
N ILE A 115 8.51 -20.53 8.86
CA ILE A 115 9.57 -20.01 9.73
C ILE A 115 9.70 -20.88 10.98
N ALA A 116 8.57 -21.13 11.66
CA ALA A 116 8.55 -21.95 12.86
C ALA A 116 9.14 -23.34 12.59
N ASP A 117 8.78 -23.99 11.49
CA ASP A 117 9.22 -25.35 11.21
C ASP A 117 10.66 -25.44 10.69
N ASN A 118 11.12 -24.47 9.89
CA ASN A 118 12.38 -24.56 9.15
C ASN A 118 13.56 -23.80 9.77
N LEU A 119 13.30 -22.79 10.62
CA LEU A 119 14.38 -22.13 11.36
C LEU A 119 14.70 -22.87 12.66
N SER A 120 15.91 -22.63 13.15
CA SER A 120 16.36 -23.20 14.43
C SER A 120 15.53 -22.71 15.59
N ASP A 121 15.59 -23.46 16.69
CA ASP A 121 15.14 -22.96 17.99
C ASP A 121 15.92 -21.67 18.31
N GLU A 122 15.26 -20.74 19.00
CA GLU A 122 15.83 -19.44 19.40
C GLU A 122 16.28 -18.54 18.23
N ALA A 123 15.87 -18.83 16.99
CA ALA A 123 16.19 -17.98 15.84
C ALA A 123 15.64 -16.56 16.01
N VAL A 124 16.36 -15.58 15.46
CA VAL A 124 15.99 -14.17 15.49
C VAL A 124 15.51 -13.73 14.10
N ILE A 125 14.24 -13.33 14.02
CA ILE A 125 13.57 -12.93 12.78
C ILE A 125 13.44 -11.41 12.77
N GLY A 126 14.26 -10.75 11.96
CA GLY A 126 14.24 -9.32 11.73
C GLY A 126 13.07 -8.89 10.84
N ILE A 127 12.34 -7.86 11.25
CA ILE A 127 11.26 -7.23 10.49
C ILE A 127 11.40 -5.72 10.45
N ASP A 128 10.99 -5.10 9.35
CA ASP A 128 10.67 -3.68 9.35
C ASP A 128 9.28 -3.48 9.99
N SER A 129 9.26 -2.80 11.13
CA SER A 129 8.04 -2.55 11.91
C SER A 129 7.09 -1.57 11.22
N TRP A 130 7.55 -0.79 10.23
CA TRP A 130 6.69 0.08 9.43
C TRP A 130 5.90 -0.67 8.35
N CYS A 131 6.42 -1.82 7.89
CA CYS A 131 5.86 -2.58 6.79
C CYS A 131 4.97 -3.77 7.23
N ILE A 132 4.84 -4.01 8.54
CA ILE A 132 4.02 -5.10 9.08
C ILE A 132 2.89 -4.57 9.97
N SER A 133 1.70 -5.16 9.84
CA SER A 133 0.55 -4.84 10.70
C SER A 133 0.69 -5.46 12.10
N VAL A 134 -0.04 -4.91 13.06
CA VAL A 134 -0.10 -5.46 14.43
C VAL A 134 -0.63 -6.90 14.42
N ASP A 135 -1.67 -7.18 13.62
CA ASP A 135 -2.26 -8.52 13.51
C ASP A 135 -1.24 -9.55 12.99
N SER A 136 -0.50 -9.21 11.92
CA SER A 136 0.55 -10.09 11.39
C SER A 136 1.67 -10.32 12.40
N ALA A 137 2.13 -9.26 13.08
CA ALA A 137 3.18 -9.38 14.10
C ALA A 137 2.76 -10.30 15.26
N GLN A 138 1.53 -10.12 15.79
CA GLN A 138 1.01 -10.97 16.85
C GLN A 138 0.88 -12.43 16.40
N ARG A 139 0.43 -12.67 15.16
CA ARG A 139 0.36 -14.02 14.60
C ARG A 139 1.74 -14.68 14.51
N TYR A 140 2.76 -13.93 14.11
CA TYR A 140 4.14 -14.41 14.03
C TYR A 140 4.68 -14.74 15.41
N GLU A 141 4.52 -13.84 16.38
CA GLU A 141 4.91 -14.07 17.77
C GLU A 141 4.28 -15.36 18.32
N GLN A 142 2.97 -15.58 18.10
CA GLN A 142 2.28 -16.79 18.54
C GLN A 142 2.84 -18.07 17.89
N ALA A 143 3.16 -18.04 16.59
CA ALA A 143 3.77 -19.18 15.90
C ALA A 143 5.16 -19.51 16.43
N PHE A 144 5.91 -18.50 16.87
CA PHE A 144 7.31 -18.59 17.28
C PHE A 144 7.51 -19.07 18.73
N LEU A 145 6.46 -18.98 19.57
CA LEU A 145 6.51 -19.35 21.00
C LEU A 145 7.05 -20.77 21.25
N LYS A 146 6.65 -21.76 20.44
CA LYS A 146 7.00 -23.17 20.68
C LYS A 146 8.49 -23.46 20.61
N LYS A 147 9.23 -22.69 19.81
CA LYS A 147 10.66 -22.85 19.58
C LYS A 147 11.48 -21.71 20.19
N ASN A 148 10.88 -20.88 21.03
CA ASN A 148 11.48 -19.67 21.61
C ASN A 148 12.11 -18.74 20.55
N GLN A 149 11.57 -18.74 19.33
CA GLN A 149 12.03 -17.86 18.27
C GLN A 149 11.58 -16.42 18.57
N MET A 150 12.40 -15.44 18.19
CA MET A 150 12.18 -14.04 18.56
C MET A 150 11.93 -13.20 17.31
N LEU A 151 10.80 -12.48 17.30
CA LEU A 151 10.54 -11.42 16.34
C LEU A 151 11.28 -10.15 16.79
N PHE A 152 12.16 -9.62 15.93
CA PHE A 152 13.02 -8.49 16.23
C PHE A 152 12.72 -7.31 15.29
N GLN A 153 12.41 -6.15 15.86
CA GLN A 153 12.18 -4.93 15.08
C GLN A 153 13.50 -4.30 14.68
N LEU A 154 13.73 -4.17 13.38
CA LEU A 154 14.92 -3.55 12.83
C LEU A 154 14.89 -2.03 13.04
N SER A 155 16.07 -1.42 13.26
CA SER A 155 16.21 0.04 13.39
C SER A 155 16.24 0.77 12.05
N SER A 156 16.58 0.07 10.98
CA SER A 156 16.68 0.57 9.61
C SER A 156 16.18 -0.49 8.63
N ASP A 157 15.66 -0.05 7.47
CA ASP A 157 15.36 -0.96 6.37
C ASP A 157 16.68 -1.40 5.70
N LEU A 158 16.98 -2.69 5.81
CA LEU A 158 18.17 -3.30 5.23
C LEU A 158 18.16 -3.29 3.70
N VAL A 159 17.00 -3.18 3.06
CA VAL A 159 16.86 -3.03 1.61
C VAL A 159 17.31 -1.63 1.18
N ASP A 160 16.96 -0.60 1.95
CA ASP A 160 17.38 0.77 1.69
C ASP A 160 18.90 0.95 1.80
N GLU A 161 19.54 0.26 2.73
CA GLU A 161 21.01 0.30 2.89
C GLU A 161 21.77 -0.19 1.64
N VAL A 162 21.17 -1.10 0.87
CA VAL A 162 21.77 -1.65 -0.35
C VAL A 162 21.24 -0.99 -1.63
N TRP A 163 20.17 -0.20 -1.55
CA TRP A 163 19.55 0.43 -2.71
C TRP A 163 20.10 1.83 -3.00
N LYS A 164 21.26 1.85 -3.65
CA LYS A 164 22.02 3.09 -3.94
C LYS A 164 21.32 4.09 -4.87
N ASP A 165 20.52 3.59 -5.81
CA ASP A 165 19.84 4.39 -6.84
C ASP A 165 18.33 4.49 -6.57
N ARG A 166 17.92 4.58 -5.30
CA ARG A 166 16.51 4.76 -4.92
C ARG A 166 15.99 6.09 -5.49
N PRO A 167 14.89 6.10 -6.28
CA PRO A 167 14.28 7.33 -6.73
C PRO A 167 13.83 8.20 -5.55
N PRO A 168 13.95 9.53 -5.62
CA PRO A 168 13.39 10.39 -4.60
C PRO A 168 11.86 10.33 -4.62
N ASN A 169 11.23 10.54 -3.46
CA ASN A 169 9.79 10.62 -3.38
C ASN A 169 9.29 11.87 -4.11
N ASP A 170 8.34 11.69 -5.01
CA ASP A 170 7.70 12.79 -5.72
C ASP A 170 6.85 13.63 -4.78
N ALA A 171 7.04 14.95 -4.83
CA ALA A 171 6.28 15.92 -4.05
C ALA A 171 5.00 16.35 -4.78
N THR A 172 4.15 15.38 -5.15
CA THR A 172 2.87 15.71 -5.80
C THR A 172 1.96 16.46 -4.82
N PRO A 173 1.33 17.59 -5.23
CA PRO A 173 0.52 18.37 -4.31
C PRO A 173 -0.71 17.62 -3.79
N VAL A 174 -1.08 17.90 -2.55
CA VAL A 174 -2.38 17.53 -1.99
C VAL A 174 -3.45 18.39 -2.63
N ILE A 175 -4.60 17.78 -2.95
CA ILE A 175 -5.75 18.46 -3.57
C ILE A 175 -6.95 18.31 -2.64
N VAL A 176 -7.68 19.41 -2.40
CA VAL A 176 -8.94 19.37 -1.66
C VAL A 176 -9.99 18.67 -2.52
N HIS A 177 -10.74 17.74 -1.94
CA HIS A 177 -11.88 17.10 -2.58
C HIS A 177 -13.17 17.88 -2.25
N PRO A 178 -13.78 18.56 -3.22
CA PRO A 178 -14.93 19.42 -2.96
C PRO A 178 -16.12 18.67 -2.34
N VAL A 179 -16.84 19.34 -1.45
CA VAL A 179 -17.99 18.76 -0.72
C VAL A 179 -19.14 18.38 -1.65
N GLU A 180 -19.28 19.05 -2.80
CA GLU A 180 -20.25 18.72 -3.85
C GLU A 180 -20.06 17.31 -4.43
N PHE A 181 -18.82 16.80 -4.46
CA PHE A 181 -18.52 15.42 -4.85
C PHE A 181 -18.53 14.47 -3.65
N ALA A 182 -18.01 14.92 -2.50
CA ALA A 182 -17.93 14.10 -1.30
C ALA A 182 -19.30 13.84 -0.65
N GLY A 183 -20.27 14.74 -0.81
CA GLY A 183 -21.61 14.70 -0.22
C GLY A 183 -21.67 14.86 1.31
N CYS A 184 -20.53 14.93 1.99
CA CYS A 184 -20.41 15.05 3.44
C CYS A 184 -19.16 15.86 3.80
N SER A 185 -19.32 16.85 4.67
CA SER A 185 -18.22 17.73 5.08
C SER A 185 -17.30 17.05 6.10
N VAL A 186 -16.07 17.55 6.21
CA VAL A 186 -15.11 17.10 7.23
C VAL A 186 -15.67 17.25 8.62
N ALA A 187 -16.33 18.38 8.93
CA ALA A 187 -16.96 18.62 10.22
C ALA A 187 -18.02 17.55 10.58
N GLN A 188 -18.84 17.12 9.61
CA GLN A 188 -19.83 16.05 9.81
C GLN A 188 -19.16 14.70 10.06
N LYS A 189 -18.13 14.35 9.27
CA LYS A 189 -17.35 13.11 9.45
C LYS A 189 -16.64 13.06 10.80
N MET A 190 -16.03 14.17 11.19
CA MET A 190 -15.35 14.32 12.48
C MET A 190 -16.31 14.21 13.67
N LYS A 191 -17.51 14.77 13.57
CA LYS A 191 -18.56 14.60 14.58
C LYS A 191 -18.92 13.13 14.74
N GLN A 192 -19.23 12.43 13.65
CA GLN A 192 -19.56 10.99 13.69
C GLN A 192 -18.42 10.14 14.25
N LEU A 193 -17.17 10.46 13.88
CA LEU A 193 -16.00 9.78 14.41
C LEU A 193 -15.87 9.97 15.92
N ARG A 194 -16.04 11.20 16.42
CA ARG A 194 -15.94 11.50 17.86
C ARG A 194 -17.07 10.89 18.67
N GLU A 195 -18.29 10.80 18.13
CA GLU A 195 -19.39 10.06 18.76
C GLU A 195 -19.02 8.58 18.97
N LYS A 196 -18.36 7.95 17.98
CA LYS A 196 -17.86 6.58 18.11
C LYS A 196 -16.71 6.46 19.12
N LEU A 197 -15.79 7.43 19.15
CA LEU A 197 -14.73 7.46 20.16
C LEU A 197 -15.30 7.49 21.59
N GLN A 198 -16.31 8.34 21.83
CA GLN A 198 -17.00 8.42 23.12
C GLN A 198 -17.72 7.12 23.48
N HIS A 199 -18.42 6.52 22.51
CA HIS A 199 -19.11 5.24 22.71
C HIS A 199 -18.14 4.12 23.14
N GLU A 200 -16.99 4.03 22.46
CA GLU A 200 -15.94 3.04 22.76
C GLU A 200 -15.00 3.45 23.91
N LYS A 201 -15.26 4.60 24.56
CA LYS A 201 -14.42 5.16 25.63
C LYS A 201 -12.95 5.32 25.21
N ALA A 202 -12.73 5.67 23.96
CA ALA A 202 -11.42 5.96 23.39
C ALA A 202 -11.11 7.47 23.45
N SER A 203 -9.88 7.82 23.84
CA SER A 203 -9.39 9.20 23.87
C SER A 203 -8.93 9.70 22.50
N GLY A 204 -8.61 8.78 21.60
CA GLY A 204 -8.31 9.07 20.21
C GLY A 204 -8.14 7.81 19.36
N ILE A 205 -7.91 8.02 18.07
CA ILE A 205 -7.68 6.99 17.06
C ILE A 205 -6.45 7.34 16.22
N ILE A 206 -5.68 6.31 15.86
CA ILE A 206 -4.58 6.39 14.88
C ILE A 206 -5.06 5.75 13.58
N ILE A 207 -4.99 6.48 12.48
CA ILE A 207 -5.44 6.05 11.16
C ILE A 207 -4.23 6.03 10.23
N THR A 208 -3.92 4.85 9.71
CA THR A 208 -2.78 4.58 8.82
C THR A 208 -3.21 4.26 7.38
N ALA A 209 -4.45 3.84 7.16
CA ALA A 209 -4.99 3.56 5.84
C ALA A 209 -5.17 4.86 5.04
N LEU A 210 -4.45 5.01 3.93
CA LEU A 210 -4.38 6.26 3.16
C LEU A 210 -5.74 6.68 2.59
N ASP A 211 -6.57 5.71 2.21
CA ASP A 211 -7.92 5.94 1.69
C ASP A 211 -8.88 6.42 2.79
N GLU A 212 -8.68 5.99 4.04
CA GLU A 212 -9.44 6.48 5.18
C GLU A 212 -9.03 7.91 5.56
N VAL A 213 -7.73 8.22 5.56
CA VAL A 213 -7.24 9.59 5.77
C VAL A 213 -7.79 10.53 4.69
N ALA A 214 -7.67 10.13 3.42
CA ALA A 214 -8.18 10.88 2.27
C ALA A 214 -9.70 11.10 2.34
N TRP A 215 -10.47 10.09 2.77
CA TRP A 215 -11.91 10.21 2.93
C TRP A 215 -12.31 11.07 4.12
N LEU A 216 -11.63 10.92 5.27
CA LEU A 216 -11.96 11.65 6.49
C LEU A 216 -11.76 13.16 6.31
N TYR A 217 -10.64 13.54 5.73
CA TYR A 217 -10.26 14.95 5.53
C TYR A 217 -10.66 15.51 4.17
N ASN A 218 -11.39 14.76 3.33
CA ASN A 218 -11.77 15.18 1.98
C ASN A 218 -10.56 15.73 1.20
N VAL A 219 -9.50 14.95 1.11
CA VAL A 219 -8.31 15.28 0.30
C VAL A 219 -7.97 14.14 -0.64
N ARG A 220 -7.26 14.46 -1.72
CA ARG A 220 -6.72 13.51 -2.70
C ARG A 220 -5.27 13.85 -3.02
N GLY A 221 -4.58 12.90 -3.63
CA GLY A 221 -3.19 13.08 -4.09
C GLY A 221 -2.89 12.11 -5.22
N ASN A 222 -1.61 12.02 -5.57
CA ASN A 222 -1.14 11.12 -6.63
C ASN A 222 0.16 10.41 -6.20
N ASP A 223 0.29 10.12 -4.91
CA ASP A 223 1.50 9.47 -4.37
C ASP A 223 1.54 7.98 -4.70
N VAL A 224 0.37 7.35 -4.82
CA VAL A 224 0.24 5.94 -5.17
C VAL A 224 -0.34 5.83 -6.57
N HIS A 225 0.38 5.17 -7.47
CA HIS A 225 -0.12 4.96 -8.83
C HIS A 225 -1.52 4.35 -8.82
N TYR A 226 -2.41 4.96 -9.62
CA TYR A 226 -3.80 4.54 -9.80
C TYR A 226 -4.73 4.68 -8.58
N SER A 227 -4.23 5.19 -7.45
CA SER A 227 -5.01 5.45 -6.25
C SER A 227 -4.87 6.92 -5.87
N PRO A 228 -5.97 7.71 -5.83
CA PRO A 228 -5.88 9.16 -5.63
C PRO A 228 -5.68 9.52 -4.14
N VAL A 229 -4.63 8.98 -3.53
CA VAL A 229 -4.30 9.10 -2.10
C VAL A 229 -2.95 9.79 -1.91
N VAL A 230 -2.70 10.23 -0.67
CA VAL A 230 -1.46 10.89 -0.25
C VAL A 230 -0.82 10.04 0.84
N HIS A 231 0.49 9.81 0.77
CA HIS A 231 1.24 9.20 1.87
C HIS A 231 1.11 10.07 3.13
N SER A 232 0.28 9.60 4.06
CA SER A 232 -0.13 10.37 5.22
C SER A 232 -0.63 9.51 6.36
N TYR A 233 -0.67 10.09 7.55
CA TYR A 233 -1.35 9.54 8.72
C TYR A 233 -2.37 10.54 9.25
N ALA A 234 -3.33 10.05 10.03
CA ALA A 234 -4.18 10.89 10.85
C ALA A 234 -4.21 10.41 12.30
N ILE A 235 -4.18 11.37 13.22
CA ILE A 235 -4.54 11.14 14.62
C ILE A 235 -5.72 12.04 14.92
N VAL A 236 -6.80 11.48 15.47
CA VAL A 236 -7.97 12.24 15.90
C VAL A 236 -8.22 11.96 17.36
N THR A 237 -8.35 13.01 18.16
CA THR A 237 -8.76 12.93 19.56
C THR A 237 -10.16 13.50 19.72
N LEU A 238 -10.70 13.43 20.94
CA LEU A 238 -11.98 14.06 21.26
C LEU A 238 -12.01 15.57 20.96
N HIS A 239 -10.85 16.24 20.96
CA HIS A 239 -10.76 17.70 20.82
C HIS A 239 -9.81 18.18 19.71
N GLY A 240 -8.92 17.33 19.19
CA GLY A 240 -7.92 17.67 18.18
C GLY A 240 -7.99 16.75 16.96
N ALA A 241 -7.39 17.21 15.87
CA ALA A 241 -7.25 16.46 14.63
C ALA A 241 -5.91 16.81 13.99
N PHE A 242 -5.18 15.81 13.54
CA PHE A 242 -3.82 15.94 13.04
C PHE A 242 -3.69 15.24 11.69
N PHE A 243 -3.09 15.91 10.73
CA PHE A 243 -2.78 15.39 9.39
C PHE A 243 -1.26 15.39 9.21
N TYR A 244 -0.67 14.20 9.15
CA TYR A 244 0.77 14.01 9.00
C TYR A 244 1.07 13.78 7.53
N VAL A 245 1.80 14.70 6.92
CA VAL A 245 2.09 14.69 5.48
C VAL A 245 3.41 15.39 5.23
N ASP A 246 4.08 15.06 4.12
CA ASP A 246 5.21 15.86 3.63
C ASP A 246 4.72 17.28 3.32
N LYS A 247 5.19 18.27 4.10
CA LYS A 247 4.71 19.65 3.96
C LYS A 247 5.04 20.29 2.62
N ARG A 248 5.99 19.74 1.85
CA ARG A 248 6.26 20.20 0.47
C ARG A 248 5.06 20.01 -0.44
N LYS A 249 4.16 19.07 -0.10
CA LYS A 249 2.92 18.76 -0.84
C LYS A 249 1.75 19.69 -0.47
N VAL A 250 1.89 20.51 0.57
CA VAL A 250 0.80 21.32 1.12
C VAL A 250 0.81 22.71 0.50
N THR A 251 -0.17 22.98 -0.34
CA THR A 251 -0.40 24.31 -0.92
C THR A 251 -1.04 25.26 0.10
N THR A 252 -1.03 26.56 -0.19
CA THR A 252 -1.74 27.56 0.63
C THR A 252 -3.24 27.27 0.73
N GLU A 253 -3.85 26.78 -0.36
CA GLU A 253 -5.26 26.37 -0.38
C GLU A 253 -5.53 25.25 0.63
N VAL A 254 -4.75 24.16 0.58
CA VAL A 254 -4.89 23.03 1.51
C VAL A 254 -4.63 23.47 2.95
N LYS A 255 -3.62 24.32 3.16
CA LYS A 255 -3.31 24.85 4.50
C LYS A 255 -4.48 25.62 5.09
N ASN A 256 -5.12 26.49 4.31
CA ASN A 256 -6.29 27.25 4.74
C ASN A 256 -7.48 26.32 4.99
N TYR A 257 -7.76 25.40 4.06
CA TYR A 257 -8.84 24.41 4.17
C TYR A 257 -8.74 23.55 5.45
N MET A 258 -7.54 23.07 5.76
CA MET A 258 -7.28 22.29 6.98
C MET A 258 -7.45 23.14 8.23
N SER A 259 -6.92 24.38 8.22
CA SER A 259 -7.05 25.30 9.35
C SER A 259 -8.51 25.67 9.63
N GLU A 260 -9.31 25.94 8.59
CA GLU A 260 -10.76 26.21 8.70
C GLU A 260 -11.53 24.99 9.21
N SER A 261 -11.05 23.79 8.88
CA SER A 261 -11.61 22.52 9.36
C SER A 261 -11.10 22.13 10.76
N GLY A 262 -10.22 22.92 11.39
CA GLY A 262 -9.64 22.63 12.70
C GLY A 262 -8.67 21.45 12.71
N ILE A 263 -7.95 21.24 11.61
CA ILE A 263 -6.97 20.16 11.42
C ILE A 263 -5.55 20.74 11.42
N ASP A 264 -4.71 20.22 12.30
CA ASP A 264 -3.30 20.58 12.39
C ASP A 264 -2.46 19.78 11.38
N ILE A 265 -1.71 20.48 10.53
CA ILE A 265 -0.77 19.86 9.60
C ILE A 265 0.60 19.68 10.29
N ARG A 266 1.11 18.44 10.29
CA ARG A 266 2.43 18.08 10.84
C ARG A 266 3.28 17.39 9.78
N GLU A 267 4.61 17.41 9.95
CA GLU A 267 5.50 16.64 9.08
C GLU A 267 5.18 15.15 9.19
N TYR A 268 5.32 14.42 8.08
CA TYR A 268 5.05 12.99 8.00
C TYR A 268 5.72 12.18 9.12
N ASP A 269 7.02 12.41 9.34
CA ASP A 269 7.84 11.65 10.30
C ASP A 269 7.50 11.94 11.77
N MET A 270 6.76 13.03 12.05
CA MET A 270 6.41 13.40 13.43
C MET A 270 5.34 12.49 14.05
N VAL A 271 4.66 11.67 13.23
CA VAL A 271 3.60 10.76 13.70
C VAL A 271 4.09 9.85 14.84
N GLN A 272 5.32 9.35 14.78
CA GLN A 272 5.83 8.43 15.80
C GLN A 272 6.00 9.11 17.16
N LEU A 273 6.50 10.35 17.16
CA LEU A 273 6.61 11.17 18.37
C LEU A 273 5.22 11.47 18.93
N ASP A 274 4.29 11.85 18.06
CA ASP A 274 2.95 12.26 18.48
C ASP A 274 2.08 11.10 18.96
N VAL A 275 2.30 9.88 18.48
CA VAL A 275 1.71 8.68 19.10
C VAL A 275 2.24 8.48 20.53
N SER A 276 3.52 8.76 20.77
CA SER A 276 4.09 8.69 22.13
C SER A 276 3.51 9.79 23.05
N LEU A 277 3.28 10.99 22.51
CA LEU A 277 2.59 12.06 23.22
C LEU A 277 1.10 11.74 23.44
N LEU A 278 0.45 11.06 22.50
CA LEU A 278 -0.92 10.59 22.65
C LEU A 278 -1.02 9.56 23.79
N ALA A 279 -0.12 8.58 23.81
CA ALA A 279 -0.05 7.53 24.83
C ALA A 279 0.16 8.08 26.25
N SER A 280 0.87 9.19 26.38
CA SER A 280 1.12 9.90 27.64
C SER A 280 0.11 10.99 27.97
N GLY A 281 -0.90 11.23 27.11
CA GLY A 281 -1.91 12.27 27.29
C GLY A 281 -1.39 13.70 27.10
N GLN A 282 -0.24 13.86 26.45
CA GLN A 282 0.46 15.13 26.25
C GLN A 282 0.33 15.70 24.83
N LEU A 283 -0.35 14.99 23.92
CA LEU A 283 -0.58 15.49 22.56
C LEU A 283 -1.50 16.71 22.58
N LYS A 284 -0.94 17.88 22.26
CA LYS A 284 -1.67 19.16 22.18
C LYS A 284 -1.88 19.56 20.73
N GLY A 285 -3.08 20.07 20.42
CA GLY A 285 -3.36 20.74 19.15
C GLY A 285 -3.06 22.24 19.18
N SER A 286 -2.97 22.86 18.01
CA SER A 286 -2.99 24.31 17.89
C SER A 286 -4.36 24.79 18.36
N ALA A 287 -4.39 25.65 19.37
CA ALA A 287 -5.62 26.22 19.88
C ALA A 287 -6.34 26.96 18.74
N VAL A 288 -7.47 26.43 18.27
CA VAL A 288 -8.37 27.18 17.40
C VAL A 288 -8.87 28.38 18.21
N ASN A 289 -8.69 29.58 17.66
CA ASN A 289 -9.02 30.88 18.23
C ASN A 289 -10.15 30.88 19.27
N GLY A 290 -9.79 31.13 20.54
CA GLY A 290 -10.67 31.83 21.48
C GLY A 290 -11.44 31.03 22.52
N SER A 291 -11.32 29.70 22.62
CA SER A 291 -11.95 28.96 23.72
C SER A 291 -10.95 28.13 24.50
N LEU A 292 -10.13 28.82 25.30
CA LEU A 292 -9.61 28.25 26.55
C LEU A 292 -10.74 28.24 27.59
N HIS A 293 -11.82 27.54 27.31
CA HIS A 293 -12.49 26.89 28.43
C HIS A 293 -11.58 25.73 28.82
N MET A 294 -10.75 25.99 29.84
CA MET A 294 -10.30 24.92 30.72
C MET A 294 -11.56 24.28 31.31
N GLU A 295 -12.21 23.40 30.57
CA GLU A 295 -12.98 22.32 31.16
C GLU A 295 -11.94 21.36 31.78
N LYS A 296 -11.40 21.78 32.94
CA LYS A 296 -11.24 20.84 34.03
C LYS A 296 -12.62 20.25 34.23
N ASP A 297 -12.86 19.04 33.72
CA ASP A 297 -13.86 18.06 34.18
C ASP A 297 -14.20 17.04 33.06
N ILE A 298 -13.20 16.51 32.37
CA ILE A 298 -13.31 15.14 31.87
C ILE A 298 -12.40 14.31 32.76
N ASN A 299 -12.99 13.32 33.44
CA ASN A 299 -12.23 12.26 34.06
C ASN A 299 -11.36 11.62 32.97
N VAL A 300 -10.10 12.06 32.83
CA VAL A 300 -9.10 11.42 31.95
C VAL A 300 -8.95 9.93 32.29
N ALA A 301 -9.37 9.55 33.51
CA ALA A 301 -9.50 8.16 33.95
C ALA A 301 -10.56 7.33 33.18
N GLU A 302 -11.62 7.93 32.61
CA GLU A 302 -12.68 7.18 31.90
C GLU A 302 -12.35 6.87 30.44
N HIS A 303 -11.55 7.70 29.77
CA HIS A 303 -11.16 7.51 28.37
C HIS A 303 -9.65 7.20 28.30
N SER A 304 -9.29 5.95 28.62
CA SER A 304 -7.89 5.52 28.74
C SER A 304 -7.33 4.82 27.50
N LYS A 305 -8.18 4.55 26.50
CA LYS A 305 -7.82 3.72 25.35
C LYS A 305 -7.56 4.52 24.08
N ILE A 306 -6.64 4.05 23.26
CA ILE A 306 -6.31 4.57 21.93
C ILE A 306 -6.75 3.53 20.91
N TRP A 307 -7.69 3.92 20.05
CA TRP A 307 -8.20 3.04 19.00
C TRP A 307 -7.15 2.89 17.89
N ILE A 308 -6.85 1.65 17.55
CA ILE A 308 -6.13 1.28 16.34
C ILE A 308 -6.87 0.16 15.59
N ASP A 309 -6.77 0.12 14.28
CA ASP A 309 -7.14 -1.06 13.50
C ASP A 309 -5.91 -1.97 13.37
N SER A 310 -5.97 -3.18 13.94
CA SER A 310 -4.82 -4.09 13.97
C SER A 310 -4.40 -4.58 12.58
N ASN A 311 -5.28 -4.53 11.59
CA ASN A 311 -4.98 -4.98 10.23
C ASN A 311 -4.21 -3.93 9.42
N SER A 312 -4.42 -2.64 9.69
CA SER A 312 -3.80 -1.55 8.93
C SER A 312 -2.74 -0.78 9.72
N CYS A 313 -2.83 -0.73 11.05
CA CYS A 313 -1.85 -0.04 11.89
C CYS A 313 -0.52 -0.80 11.85
N CYS A 314 0.57 -0.10 11.55
CA CYS A 314 1.89 -0.70 11.53
C CYS A 314 2.42 -0.92 12.96
N LEU A 315 3.25 -1.96 13.11
CA LEU A 315 3.86 -2.32 14.39
C LEU A 315 4.70 -1.18 14.97
N ALA A 316 5.34 -0.36 14.12
CA ALA A 316 6.15 0.78 14.53
C ALA A 316 5.38 1.78 15.40
N LEU A 317 4.12 2.08 15.03
CA LEU A 317 3.27 2.99 15.81
C LEU A 317 2.67 2.29 17.03
N TYR A 318 2.22 1.04 16.89
CA TYR A 318 1.70 0.26 18.01
C TYR A 318 2.73 0.08 19.13
N SER A 319 4.01 -0.10 18.80
CA SER A 319 5.10 -0.25 19.78
C SER A 319 5.27 0.95 20.72
N LYS A 320 4.68 2.10 20.38
CA LYS A 320 4.68 3.31 21.23
C LYS A 320 3.54 3.32 22.25
N LEU A 321 2.58 2.41 22.10
CA LEU A 321 1.47 2.23 23.01
C LEU A 321 1.78 1.10 23.99
N ARG A 322 1.23 1.18 25.21
CA ARG A 322 1.18 0.01 26.09
C ARG A 322 0.05 -0.93 25.63
N PRO A 323 0.20 -2.26 25.76
CA PRO A 323 -0.85 -3.20 25.37
C PRO A 323 -2.20 -2.94 26.07
N ASP A 324 -2.18 -2.48 27.32
CA ASP A 324 -3.37 -2.09 28.08
C ASP A 324 -3.97 -0.75 27.63
N GLN A 325 -3.31 0.03 26.78
CA GLN A 325 -3.84 1.28 26.23
C GLN A 325 -4.45 1.11 24.83
N ALA A 326 -4.06 0.09 24.08
CA ALA A 326 -4.58 -0.12 22.74
C ALA A 326 -6.00 -0.72 22.77
N LEU A 327 -6.94 -0.07 22.08
CA LEU A 327 -8.24 -0.63 21.70
C LEU A 327 -8.14 -1.09 20.25
N MET A 328 -8.02 -2.40 20.05
CA MET A 328 -7.89 -3.01 18.73
C MET A 328 -9.27 -3.38 18.19
N LEU A 329 -9.83 -2.54 17.32
CA LEU A 329 -11.12 -2.75 16.64
C LEU A 329 -11.00 -2.30 15.19
N GLN A 330 -11.83 -2.84 14.30
CA GLN A 330 -11.90 -2.39 12.91
C GLN A 330 -12.14 -0.88 12.84
N SER A 331 -11.49 -0.20 11.88
CA SER A 331 -11.65 1.24 11.73
C SER A 331 -13.12 1.67 11.65
N PRO A 332 -13.54 2.70 12.42
CA PRO A 332 -14.88 3.23 12.38
C PRO A 332 -15.21 3.96 11.07
N ILE A 333 -14.21 4.17 10.19
CA ILE A 333 -14.32 4.85 8.90
C ILE A 333 -14.63 3.86 7.76
N ALA A 334 -14.19 2.61 7.88
CA ALA A 334 -14.33 1.59 6.85
C ALA A 334 -15.78 1.45 6.35
N LEU A 335 -16.74 1.29 7.28
CA LEU A 335 -18.15 1.10 6.93
C LEU A 335 -18.84 2.38 6.40
N PRO A 336 -18.72 3.56 7.06
CA PRO A 336 -19.25 4.81 6.50
C PRO A 336 -18.74 5.13 5.10
N LYS A 337 -17.46 4.86 4.81
CA LYS A 337 -16.89 5.02 3.47
C LYS A 337 -17.42 3.97 2.48
N ALA A 338 -17.74 2.76 2.96
CA ALA A 338 -18.27 1.70 2.11
C ALA A 338 -19.71 1.98 1.64
N VAL A 339 -20.53 2.68 2.44
CA VAL A 339 -21.93 3.03 2.11
C VAL A 339 -21.99 4.42 1.49
N LYS A 340 -22.14 4.47 0.16
CA LYS A 340 -22.04 5.71 -0.62
C LYS A 340 -23.27 6.57 -0.40
N ASN A 341 -23.07 7.87 -0.17
CA ASN A 341 -24.16 8.81 -0.07
C ASN A 341 -24.74 9.18 -1.46
N PRO A 342 -25.90 9.86 -1.55
CA PRO A 342 -26.53 10.18 -2.82
C PRO A 342 -25.65 10.98 -3.80
N MET A 343 -24.76 11.87 -3.31
CA MET A 343 -23.84 12.63 -4.16
C MET A 343 -22.74 11.74 -4.72
N GLU A 344 -22.12 10.92 -3.88
CA GLU A 344 -21.12 9.92 -4.31
C GLU A 344 -21.73 8.94 -5.33
N LEU A 345 -22.95 8.46 -5.10
CA LEU A 345 -23.67 7.58 -6.04
C LEU A 345 -23.94 8.28 -7.38
N THR A 346 -24.30 9.56 -7.34
CA THR A 346 -24.53 10.35 -8.56
C THR A 346 -23.22 10.56 -9.33
N GLY A 347 -22.12 10.88 -8.62
CA GLY A 347 -20.78 10.96 -9.19
C GLY A 347 -20.33 9.64 -9.82
N LEU A 348 -20.54 8.52 -9.13
CA LEU A 348 -20.25 7.19 -9.66
C LEU A 348 -21.02 6.89 -10.94
N ARG A 349 -22.33 7.16 -11.00
CA ARG A 349 -23.14 6.97 -12.23
C ARG A 349 -22.60 7.82 -13.39
N LYS A 350 -22.30 9.10 -13.14
CA LYS A 350 -21.70 9.99 -14.16
C LYS A 350 -20.34 9.48 -14.63
N ALA A 351 -19.50 8.98 -13.73
CA ALA A 351 -18.21 8.39 -14.08
C ALA A 351 -18.40 7.14 -14.97
N HIS A 352 -19.30 6.22 -14.60
CA HIS A 352 -19.56 5.00 -15.38
C HIS A 352 -20.17 5.28 -16.76
N ILE A 353 -21.00 6.31 -16.90
CA ILE A 353 -21.53 6.71 -18.22
C ILE A 353 -20.41 7.20 -19.13
N ARG A 354 -19.51 8.05 -18.61
CA ARG A 354 -18.35 8.55 -19.36
C ARG A 354 -17.40 7.42 -19.75
N ASP A 355 -17.10 6.53 -18.79
CA ASP A 355 -16.24 5.38 -19.01
C ASP A 355 -16.84 4.39 -20.03
N GLY A 356 -18.14 4.10 -19.91
CA GLY A 356 -18.87 3.28 -20.87
C GLY A 356 -18.84 3.85 -22.29
N ALA A 357 -18.97 5.17 -22.45
CA ALA A 357 -18.83 5.82 -23.75
C ALA A 357 -17.42 5.66 -24.34
N ALA A 358 -16.38 5.79 -23.51
CA ALA A 358 -14.99 5.58 -23.94
C ALA A 358 -14.73 4.12 -24.36
N VAL A 359 -15.25 3.15 -23.61
CA VAL A 359 -15.16 1.72 -23.96
C VAL A 359 -15.86 1.45 -25.29
N VAL A 360 -17.08 1.95 -25.50
CA VAL A 360 -17.82 1.77 -26.76
C VAL A 360 -17.07 2.39 -27.94
N GLN A 361 -16.52 3.60 -27.78
CA GLN A 361 -15.70 4.25 -28.82
C GLN A 361 -14.47 3.42 -29.17
N TYR A 362 -13.78 2.86 -28.17
CA TYR A 362 -12.62 2.01 -28.40
C TYR A 362 -13.00 0.71 -29.11
N LEU A 363 -14.08 0.04 -28.71
CA LEU A 363 -14.54 -1.19 -29.35
C LEU A 363 -14.98 -0.94 -30.80
N ALA A 364 -15.68 0.16 -31.06
CA ALA A 364 -16.06 0.55 -32.42
C ALA A 364 -14.82 0.88 -33.28
N TRP A 365 -13.82 1.56 -32.72
CA TRP A 365 -12.56 1.79 -33.40
C TRP A 365 -11.83 0.47 -33.72
N LEU A 366 -11.79 -0.47 -32.75
CA LEU A 366 -11.12 -1.76 -32.88
C LEU A 366 -11.76 -2.63 -33.97
N ASP A 367 -13.09 -2.65 -34.07
CA ASP A 367 -13.85 -3.39 -35.10
C ASP A 367 -13.56 -2.87 -36.52
N ASN A 368 -13.18 -1.59 -36.64
CA ASN A 368 -12.78 -0.98 -37.91
C ASN A 368 -11.29 -1.16 -38.25
N GLN A 369 -10.50 -1.84 -37.42
CA GLN A 369 -9.08 -2.10 -37.71
C GLN A 369 -8.90 -3.38 -38.54
N ASP A 370 -7.94 -3.37 -39.47
CA ASP A 370 -7.51 -4.59 -40.15
C ASP A 370 -6.64 -5.43 -39.20
N LEU A 371 -7.26 -6.39 -38.51
CA LEU A 371 -6.64 -7.24 -37.48
C LEU A 371 -5.82 -8.41 -38.09
N THR A 372 -5.13 -8.18 -39.21
CA THR A 372 -4.11 -9.12 -39.69
C THR A 372 -2.93 -9.19 -38.71
N SER A 373 -2.28 -10.36 -38.64
CA SER A 373 -1.36 -10.77 -37.56
C SER A 373 -0.19 -9.84 -37.25
N ARG A 374 0.14 -8.88 -38.13
CA ARG A 374 1.20 -7.89 -37.91
C ARG A 374 0.78 -6.66 -37.07
N VAL A 375 -0.52 -6.34 -37.00
CA VAL A 375 -1.02 -5.15 -36.27
C VAL A 375 -1.22 -5.41 -34.77
N LEU A 376 -1.49 -6.67 -34.40
CA LEU A 376 -1.79 -7.07 -33.01
C LEU A 376 -0.63 -6.84 -32.01
N SER A 377 0.63 -6.80 -32.49
CA SER A 377 1.80 -6.55 -31.64
C SER A 377 1.95 -5.08 -31.18
N ARG A 378 1.11 -4.17 -31.71
CA ARG A 378 1.20 -2.72 -31.47
C ARG A 378 -0.18 -2.04 -31.36
N LEU A 379 -1.19 -2.77 -30.88
CA LEU A 379 -2.46 -2.10 -30.62
C LEU A 379 -2.25 -1.08 -29.49
N PRO A 380 -2.63 0.19 -29.70
CA PRO A 380 -2.65 1.15 -28.60
C PRO A 380 -3.55 0.56 -27.52
N LEU A 381 -3.14 0.72 -26.25
CA LEU A 381 -4.05 0.45 -25.15
C LEU A 381 -5.36 1.21 -25.43
N PRO A 382 -6.52 0.67 -25.02
CA PRO A 382 -7.72 1.49 -24.98
C PRO A 382 -7.31 2.83 -24.38
N PRO A 383 -7.69 3.96 -24.98
CA PRO A 383 -7.59 5.20 -24.27
C PRO A 383 -8.50 5.03 -23.06
N CYS A 384 -7.94 4.53 -21.96
CA CYS A 384 -8.33 5.04 -20.68
C CYS A 384 -8.19 6.55 -20.88
N MET A 385 -9.30 7.26 -20.93
CA MET A 385 -9.27 8.57 -20.29
C MET A 385 -8.33 9.56 -21.01
N GLY A 386 -8.42 9.64 -22.34
CA GLY A 386 -7.55 10.50 -23.16
C GLY A 386 -8.20 11.08 -24.42
N THR A 387 -9.45 10.73 -24.75
CA THR A 387 -10.24 11.67 -25.56
C THR A 387 -10.43 12.91 -24.69
N PRO A 388 -10.23 14.14 -25.21
CA PRO A 388 -10.63 15.31 -24.47
C PRO A 388 -12.11 15.12 -24.21
N ALA A 389 -12.45 14.84 -22.95
CA ALA A 389 -13.79 15.03 -22.49
C ALA A 389 -14.17 16.44 -22.99
N ARG A 390 -15.41 16.62 -23.43
CA ARG A 390 -15.92 17.98 -23.69
C ARG A 390 -15.69 18.91 -22.49
N ASP A 391 -15.38 18.35 -21.32
CA ASP A 391 -14.76 19.03 -20.19
C ASP A 391 -13.55 18.23 -19.60
N PRO A 392 -12.29 18.64 -19.84
CA PRO A 392 -11.08 17.95 -19.35
C PRO A 392 -10.86 18.02 -17.83
N SER A 393 -11.74 18.64 -17.04
CA SER A 393 -11.56 18.86 -15.59
C SER A 393 -11.78 17.62 -14.71
N ASP A 394 -12.46 16.57 -15.20
CA ASP A 394 -13.04 15.53 -14.35
C ASP A 394 -12.41 14.13 -14.51
N ALA A 395 -11.33 13.99 -15.29
CA ALA A 395 -10.59 12.75 -15.46
C ALA A 395 -9.20 12.88 -14.83
N VAL A 396 -8.90 12.05 -13.82
CA VAL A 396 -7.67 12.17 -13.03
C VAL A 396 -6.58 11.23 -13.56
N ALA A 397 -6.82 9.92 -13.52
CA ALA A 397 -5.89 8.89 -13.95
C ALA A 397 -6.62 7.53 -14.05
N PRO A 398 -6.01 6.51 -14.70
CA PRO A 398 -6.50 5.14 -14.65
C PRO A 398 -6.63 4.60 -13.23
N LEU A 399 -7.56 3.67 -13.00
CA LEU A 399 -7.77 3.01 -11.69
C LEU A 399 -6.85 1.80 -11.47
N HIS A 400 -6.24 1.27 -12.53
CA HIS A 400 -5.18 0.28 -12.49
C HIS A 400 -4.45 0.26 -13.84
N ALA A 401 -3.32 -0.43 -13.93
CA ALA A 401 -2.66 -0.71 -15.21
C ALA A 401 -3.61 -1.51 -16.12
N PRO A 402 -3.93 -1.04 -17.34
CA PRO A 402 -4.83 -1.76 -18.24
C PRO A 402 -4.30 -3.14 -18.59
N ILE A 403 -5.15 -4.16 -18.52
CA ILE A 403 -4.80 -5.54 -18.88
C ILE A 403 -5.35 -5.82 -20.28
N LEU A 404 -4.47 -5.94 -21.26
CA LEU A 404 -4.80 -6.35 -22.63
C LEU A 404 -4.05 -7.65 -22.95
N GLN A 405 -4.79 -8.76 -23.04
CA GLN A 405 -4.22 -10.08 -23.31
C GLN A 405 -4.74 -10.62 -24.64
N PHE A 406 -3.81 -10.91 -25.55
CA PHE A 406 -4.12 -11.68 -26.76
C PHE A 406 -3.93 -13.16 -26.45
N LEU A 407 -4.98 -13.95 -26.66
CA LEU A 407 -4.84 -15.40 -26.61
C LEU A 407 -3.99 -15.86 -27.80
N PRO A 408 -3.03 -16.78 -27.60
CA PRO A 408 -2.33 -17.37 -28.72
C PRO A 408 -3.34 -18.05 -29.65
N PHE A 409 -3.25 -17.78 -30.96
CA PHE A 409 -4.03 -18.48 -31.98
C PHE A 409 -3.62 -19.97 -31.99
N SER A 410 -4.25 -20.78 -31.16
CA SER A 410 -4.34 -22.22 -31.41
C SER A 410 -5.35 -22.43 -32.55
N GLN A 411 -4.85 -22.77 -33.74
CA GLN A 411 -5.66 -23.10 -34.93
C GLN A 411 -6.52 -24.38 -34.73
N PRO A 412 -7.45 -24.73 -35.64
CA PRO A 412 -8.46 -23.94 -36.33
C PRO A 412 -9.89 -24.35 -35.87
N LYS A 413 -10.90 -23.64 -36.38
CA LYS A 413 -12.34 -23.94 -36.28
C LYS A 413 -12.69 -25.45 -36.27
N SER A 414 -13.02 -26.01 -35.10
CA SER A 414 -13.75 -27.30 -35.03
C SER A 414 -14.75 -27.40 -33.86
N LEU A 415 -15.06 -26.29 -33.17
CA LEU A 415 -16.06 -26.25 -32.09
C LEU A 415 -17.27 -25.36 -32.41
N LEU A 416 -17.61 -25.19 -33.69
CA LEU A 416 -18.85 -24.53 -34.14
C LEU A 416 -19.58 -25.32 -35.24
N THR A 417 -19.54 -26.66 -35.18
CA THR A 417 -20.49 -27.52 -35.89
C THR A 417 -21.45 -28.12 -34.89
N GLY A 418 -22.39 -27.30 -34.43
CA GLY A 418 -23.40 -27.72 -33.47
C GLY A 418 -24.35 -26.59 -33.16
N LEU A 419 -24.99 -26.04 -34.20
CA LEU A 419 -26.29 -25.36 -34.20
C LEU A 419 -26.56 -24.76 -35.60
N ASN A 420 -26.57 -25.62 -36.62
CA ASN A 420 -27.37 -25.36 -37.82
C ASN A 420 -28.82 -25.70 -37.46
N GLY A 421 -29.50 -24.75 -36.82
CA GLY A 421 -30.91 -24.83 -36.46
C GLY A 421 -31.58 -23.52 -36.87
N ARG A 422 -32.36 -23.60 -37.94
CA ARG A 422 -33.18 -22.54 -38.54
C ARG A 422 -33.84 -21.64 -37.49
N GLY A 423 -33.79 -20.33 -37.74
CA GLY A 423 -34.53 -19.36 -36.94
C GLY A 423 -34.37 -17.94 -37.47
N CYS A 424 -34.85 -17.69 -38.70
CA CYS A 424 -35.14 -16.33 -39.14
C CYS A 424 -36.23 -15.75 -38.23
N TYR A 425 -35.95 -14.68 -37.48
CA TYR A 425 -36.97 -13.73 -37.04
C TYR A 425 -36.42 -12.29 -37.17
N PRO A 426 -37.29 -11.33 -37.54
CA PRO A 426 -36.92 -10.08 -38.23
C PRO A 426 -36.45 -8.98 -37.26
N PRO A 427 -35.89 -7.87 -37.77
CA PRO A 427 -35.52 -6.74 -36.93
C PRO A 427 -36.81 -6.07 -36.42
N CYS A 428 -36.94 -5.92 -35.11
CA CYS A 428 -37.93 -5.02 -34.53
C CYS A 428 -37.31 -3.62 -34.33
N PRO A 429 -38.00 -2.56 -34.76
CA PRO A 429 -37.58 -1.18 -34.62
C PRO A 429 -37.97 -0.65 -33.22
N PHE A 430 -37.11 0.17 -32.62
CA PHE A 430 -37.42 1.46 -31.99
C PHE A 430 -36.13 2.08 -31.43
#